data_AF-A0A9E5MEL6-F1
#
_entry.id   AF-A0A9E5MEL6-F1
#
_cell.length_a   1.000
_cell.length_b   1.000
_cell.length_c   1.000
_cell.angle_alpha   90.00
_cell.angle_beta   90.00
_cell.angle_gamma   90.00
#
_symmetry.space_group_name_H-M   'P 1'
#
loop_
_entity.id
_entity.type
_entity.pdbx_description
1 polymer ?
#
loop_
_entity_poly.entity_id
_entity_poly.type
_entity_poly.pdbx_seq_one_letter_code
_entity_poly.pdbx_strand_id
1 'polypeptide(L)' 'MILVGLTGGIGSGKSVVSAQLAAHGAVVIDADVIVRQLQQP' A
#
# COMPACT_ATOMS: atom_id res chain seq x y z
N MET A 1 -0.54 -3.41 18.09
CA MET A 1 -0.83 -3.17 16.66
C MET A 1 0.03 -4.12 15.85
N ILE A 2 -0.54 -4.84 14.89
CA ILE A 2 0.21 -5.73 14.00
C ILE A 2 0.63 -4.91 12.78
N LEU A 3 1.92 -4.97 12.42
CA LEU A 3 2.46 -4.35 11.22
C LEU A 3 2.78 -5.43 10.20
N VAL A 4 2.27 -5.28 8.98
CA VAL A 4 2.45 -6.25 7.89
C VAL A 4 3.06 -5.54 6.68
N GLY A 5 4.18 -6.08 6.19
CA GLY A 5 4.78 -5.62 4.93
C GLY A 5 4.13 -6.31 3.74
N LEU A 6 3.56 -5.54 2.82
CA LEU A 6 3.01 -6.04 1.55
C LEU A 6 3.99 -5.71 0.42
N THR A 7 4.53 -6.74 -0.24
CA THR A 7 5.48 -6.62 -1.35
C THR A 7 5.15 -7.58 -2.50
N GLY A 8 5.89 -7.51 -3.60
CA GLY A 8 5.71 -8.29 -4.82
C GLY A 8 6.30 -7.60 -6.04
N GLY A 9 6.43 -8.31 -7.17
CA GLY A 9 6.93 -7.76 -8.43
C GLY A 9 5.93 -6.86 -9.19
N ILE A 10 6.34 -6.29 -10.31
CA ILE A 10 5.45 -5.55 -11.21
C ILE A 10 4.36 -6.51 -11.73
N GLY A 11 3.10 -6.06 -11.77
CA GLY A 11 1.97 -6.89 -12.20
C GLY A 11 1.52 -7.96 -11.20
N SER A 12 2.12 -8.05 -10.01
CA SER A 12 1.77 -9.08 -9.00
C SER A 12 0.45 -8.85 -8.26
N GLY A 13 -0.29 -7.79 -8.57
CA GLY A 13 -1.55 -7.48 -7.90
C GLY A 13 -1.45 -6.88 -6.50
N LYS A 14 -0.30 -6.32 -6.08
CA LYS A 14 -0.14 -5.66 -4.77
C LYS A 14 -1.26 -4.66 -4.46
N SER A 15 -1.60 -3.79 -5.41
CA SER A 15 -2.66 -2.78 -5.25
C SER A 15 -4.05 -3.42 -5.07
N VAL A 16 -4.28 -4.61 -5.61
CA VAL A 16 -5.53 -5.36 -5.40
C VAL A 16 -5.56 -5.91 -3.97
N VAL A 17 -4.46 -6.51 -3.52
CA VAL A 17 -4.36 -7.04 -2.15
C VAL A 17 -4.45 -5.93 -1.11
N SER A 18 -3.80 -4.79 -1.31
CA SER A 18 -3.89 -3.65 -0.39
C SER A 18 -5.31 -3.09 -0.32
N ALA A 19 -6.01 -2.97 -1.45
CA ALA A 19 -7.41 -2.56 -1.50
C ALA A 19 -8.34 -3.54 -0.77
N GLN A 20 -8.12 -4.84 -0.92
CA GLN A 20 -8.88 -5.84 -0.18
C GLN A 20 -8.62 -5.77 1.33
N LEU A 21 -7.37 -5.61 1.76
CA LEU A 21 -7.04 -5.42 3.17
C LEU A 21 -7.72 -4.17 3.75
N ALA A 22 -7.71 -3.06 3.01
CA ALA A 22 -8.42 -1.83 3.39
C ALA A 22 -9.93 -2.07 3.54
N ALA A 23 -10.54 -2.81 2.61
CA ALA A 23 -11.96 -3.16 2.69
C ALA A 23 -12.33 -4.00 3.92
N HIS A 24 -11.37 -4.71 4.51
CA HIS A 24 -11.53 -5.46 5.77
C HIS A 24 -11.12 -4.64 7.02
N GLY A 25 -10.90 -3.33 6.87
CA GLY A 25 -10.60 -2.42 7.98
C GLY A 25 -9.11 -2.26 8.30
N ALA A 26 -8.20 -2.79 7.45
CA ALA A 26 -6.78 -2.52 7.62
C ALA A 26 -6.46 -1.06 7.24
N VAL A 27 -5.62 -0.41 8.05
CA VAL A 27 -5.02 0.87 7.66
C VAL A 27 -3.89 0.57 6.67
N VAL A 28 -4.01 1.11 5.45
CA VAL A 28 -2.99 0.95 4.40
C VAL A 28 -2.08 2.17 4.39
N ILE A 29 -0.78 1.93 4.53
CA ILE A 29 0.28 2.92 4.37
C ILE A 29 0.96 2.63 3.04
N ASP A 30 0.67 3.44 2.02
CA ASP A 30 1.22 3.29 0.68
C ASP A 30 2.48 4.14 0.51
N ALA A 31 3.63 3.47 0.39
CA ALA A 31 4.93 4.13 0.25
C ALA A 31 5.05 4.91 -1.06
N ASP A 32 4.49 4.42 -2.17
CA ASP A 32 4.60 5.07 -3.47
C ASP A 32 3.81 6.39 -3.47
N VAL A 33 2.63 6.40 -2.84
CA VAL A 33 1.83 7.61 -2.66
C VAL A 33 2.55 8.62 -1.78
N ILE A 34 3.12 8.18 -0.66
CA ILE A 34 3.86 9.05 0.27
C ILE A 34 5.06 9.70 -0.42
N VAL A 35 5.87 8.91 -1.13
CA VAL A 35 7.03 9.42 -1.88
C VAL A 35 6.59 10.43 -2.92
N ARG A 36 5.51 10.15 -3.67
CA ARG A 36 4.98 11.07 -4.67
C ARG A 36 4.49 12.38 -4.05
N GLN A 37 3.83 12.34 -2.88
CA GLN A 37 3.39 13.54 -2.17
C GLN A 37 4.57 14.37 -1.66
N LEU A 38 5.60 13.73 -1.11
CA LEU A 38 6.82 14.39 -0.63
C LEU A 38 7.63 15.07 -1.74
N GLN A 39 7.46 14.64 -2.99
CA GLN A 39 8.14 15.18 -4.16
C GLN A 39 7.32 16.25 -4.91
N GLN A 40 6.12 16.60 -4.43
CA GLN A 40 5.39 17.74 -5.00
C GLN A 40 6.12 19.05 -4.64
N PRO A 41 6.24 20.02 -5.56
CA PRO A 41 6.91 21.29 -5.32
C PRO A 41 6.22 22.17 -4.27
#